data_AF-A0A0G4F5R4-F1
#
_entry.id   AF-A0A0G4F5R4-F1
#
_cell.length_a   1.000
_cell.length_b   1.000
_cell.length_c   1.000
_cell.angle_alpha   90.00
_cell.angle_beta   90.00
_cell.angle_gamma   90.00
#
_symmetry.space_group_name_H-M   'P 1'
#
loop_
_entity.id
_entity.type
_entity.pdbx_description
1 polymer ?
#
loop_
_entity_poly.entity_id
_entity_poly.type
_entity_poly.pdbx_seq_one_letter_code
_entity_poly.pdbx_strand_id
1 'polypeptide(L)'
;MSSSLELTESQQYVQGTDKLGSVRGSQKGWNMSARDRLEVEFSAKQLVRVAIKPSEGFRGLEEPVVPLPDSAKADMALRPVGSTENWWLAVQFKSRTRRDAVNKPKWRFRISKEEYTGIVVLCVSLERQETSAQPAALLTKSLPVDPQPMNDPRVWAFSGSHIGTNSGNVSITLGGQKYDTKESRCSLDRSDIRGTFLGDWLLRIFEEAAAAGGKAANGVRLWTFQELERQISREKWVERKTLKSFQPLFDEAGLKIDQAEDASAPYDIIARLPSCQDFKVLRIQLKTSYWRDASLFGPIAHVNSYRLRCGQGEPYHSTDFDIFLVGPPRAEEGESTEWKSGYFFLFNAADFAQIGLSKSDLYSGVMGFYADFSRAPYPDSLKARPSRLSELRKWRYDIKCRSSLKSAALYLRIALESAGPEPTFRSNDLSC
;
A
#
# COMPACT_ATOMS: atom_id res chain seq x y z
N MET A 1 -44.87 -17.60 -31.39
CA MET A 1 -44.48 -16.30 -30.82
C MET A 1 -43.35 -16.57 -29.85
N SER A 2 -42.12 -16.59 -30.39
CA SER A 2 -40.89 -16.91 -29.67
C SER A 2 -40.16 -15.60 -29.42
N SER A 3 -39.93 -15.26 -28.15
CA SER A 3 -39.13 -14.11 -27.75
C SER A 3 -37.70 -14.61 -27.52
N SER A 4 -36.84 -14.30 -28.50
CA SER A 4 -35.39 -14.46 -28.39
C SER A 4 -34.85 -13.27 -27.58
N LEU A 5 -34.32 -13.54 -26.39
CA LEU A 5 -33.53 -12.59 -25.62
C LEU A 5 -32.06 -12.74 -26.04
N GLU A 6 -31.56 -11.72 -26.71
CA GLU A 6 -30.13 -11.55 -27.01
C GLU A 6 -29.39 -11.29 -25.70
N LEU A 7 -28.52 -12.23 -25.32
CA LEU A 7 -27.50 -12.04 -24.30
C LEU A 7 -26.35 -11.26 -24.93
N THR A 8 -26.12 -10.07 -24.41
CA THR A 8 -24.97 -9.22 -24.77
C THR A 8 -23.70 -9.79 -24.15
N GLU A 9 -22.69 -9.97 -24.99
CA GLU A 9 -21.35 -10.47 -24.65
C GLU A 9 -20.68 -9.57 -23.59
N SER A 10 -20.41 -10.18 -22.44
CA SER A 10 -19.68 -9.61 -21.32
C SER A 10 -18.21 -10.02 -21.34
N GLN A 11 -17.34 -9.01 -21.17
CA GLN A 11 -16.00 -9.07 -20.56
C GLN A 11 -14.98 -10.05 -21.13
N GLN A 12 -14.29 -9.63 -22.19
CA GLN A 12 -12.92 -10.08 -22.44
C GLN A 12 -11.96 -9.44 -21.43
N TYR A 13 -11.43 -10.26 -20.53
CA TYR A 13 -10.27 -9.92 -19.72
C TYR A 13 -9.05 -9.84 -20.64
N VAL A 14 -8.64 -8.63 -21.00
CA VAL A 14 -7.44 -8.39 -21.82
C VAL A 14 -6.21 -8.77 -21.00
N GLN A 15 -5.69 -9.97 -21.22
CA GLN A 15 -4.29 -10.28 -20.94
C GLN A 15 -3.44 -9.41 -21.89
N GLY A 16 -2.83 -8.36 -21.34
CA GLY A 16 -1.87 -7.54 -22.07
C GLY A 16 -0.68 -8.39 -22.48
N THR A 17 -0.50 -8.55 -23.79
CA THR A 17 0.66 -9.21 -24.39
C THR A 17 1.87 -8.28 -24.35
N ASP A 18 3.00 -8.83 -23.93
CA ASP A 18 4.27 -8.16 -23.74
C ASP A 18 4.83 -7.55 -25.04
N LYS A 19 5.23 -6.28 -24.94
CA LYS A 19 5.99 -5.57 -25.96
C LYS A 19 7.49 -5.83 -25.79
N LEU A 20 8.09 -6.34 -26.86
CA LEU A 20 9.43 -6.07 -27.40
C LEU A 20 10.47 -5.45 -26.44
N GLY A 21 11.49 -6.26 -26.16
CA GLY A 21 12.68 -5.91 -25.40
C GLY A 21 13.38 -4.65 -25.92
N SER A 22 13.32 -3.59 -25.11
CA SER A 22 14.27 -2.50 -25.14
C SER A 22 15.27 -2.74 -24.02
N VAL A 23 16.48 -3.17 -24.37
CA VAL A 23 17.62 -3.24 -23.46
C VAL A 23 17.99 -1.80 -23.07
N ARG A 24 17.30 -1.25 -22.08
CA ARG A 24 17.67 0.00 -21.43
C ARG A 24 18.95 -0.27 -20.68
N GLY A 25 20.03 0.39 -21.09
CA GLY A 25 21.27 0.45 -20.32
C GLY A 25 20.91 0.75 -18.87
N SER A 26 21.29 -0.15 -17.98
CA SER A 26 21.11 0.02 -16.54
C SER A 26 21.81 1.32 -16.15
N GLN A 27 21.04 2.41 -16.06
CA GLN A 27 21.40 3.48 -15.15
C GLN A 27 21.72 2.76 -13.85
N LYS A 28 22.97 2.86 -13.37
CA LYS A 28 23.37 2.47 -12.02
C LYS A 28 22.52 3.30 -11.07
N GLY A 29 21.26 2.89 -10.95
CA GLY A 29 20.24 3.46 -10.12
C GLY A 29 20.65 3.03 -8.74
N TRP A 30 21.14 4.00 -7.99
CA TRP A 30 21.57 3.83 -6.62
C TRP A 30 20.44 3.18 -5.83
N ASN A 31 20.61 1.89 -5.53
CA ASN A 31 19.59 1.05 -4.93
C ASN A 31 19.52 1.35 -3.44
N MET A 32 18.87 2.46 -3.06
CA MET A 32 18.34 2.55 -1.70
C MET A 32 17.41 1.36 -1.48
N SER A 33 17.55 0.70 -0.34
CA SER A 33 16.63 -0.37 0.06
C SER A 33 15.20 0.19 0.19
N ALA A 34 14.19 -0.68 0.15
CA ALA A 34 12.80 -0.26 0.37
C ALA A 34 12.64 0.42 1.74
N ARG A 35 13.26 -0.15 2.77
CA ARG A 35 13.31 0.39 4.13
C ARG A 35 13.86 1.82 4.19
N ASP A 36 15.01 2.08 3.56
CA ASP A 36 15.60 3.42 3.58
C ASP A 36 14.72 4.45 2.87
N ARG A 37 14.03 4.04 1.79
CA ARG A 37 13.08 4.93 1.09
C ARG A 37 11.89 5.27 1.98
N LEU A 38 11.34 4.29 2.68
CA LEU A 38 10.25 4.49 3.63
C LEU A 38 10.68 5.40 4.80
N GLU A 39 11.90 5.22 5.32
CA GLU A 39 12.43 6.07 6.40
C GLU A 39 12.57 7.54 5.95
N VAL A 40 13.06 7.77 4.72
CA VAL A 40 13.17 9.12 4.15
C VAL A 40 11.79 9.75 3.97
N GLU A 41 10.82 8.98 3.47
CA GLU A 41 9.45 9.45 3.31
C GLU A 41 8.79 9.77 4.64
N PHE A 42 8.94 8.89 5.64
CA PHE A 42 8.45 9.11 6.98
C PHE A 42 9.05 10.37 7.61
N SER A 43 10.38 10.53 7.54
CA SER A 43 11.10 11.69 8.09
C SER A 43 10.60 13.00 7.45
N ALA A 44 10.42 12.98 6.14
CA ALA A 44 9.97 14.14 5.39
C ALA A 44 8.48 14.47 5.70
N LYS A 45 7.61 13.46 5.87
CA LYS A 45 6.23 13.64 6.37
C LYS A 45 6.21 14.23 7.78
N GLN A 46 7.09 13.77 8.68
CA GLN A 46 7.18 14.32 10.03
C GLN A 46 7.57 15.80 10.05
N LEU A 47 8.52 16.21 9.21
CA LEU A 47 8.88 17.62 9.06
C LEU A 47 7.69 18.48 8.63
N VAL A 48 6.90 18.01 7.66
CA VAL A 48 5.66 18.70 7.25
C VAL A 48 4.66 18.74 8.40
N ARG A 49 4.44 17.65 9.13
CA ARG A 49 3.54 17.61 10.30
C ARG A 49 3.94 18.62 11.36
N VAL A 50 5.23 18.79 11.62
CA VAL A 50 5.72 19.81 12.56
C VAL A 50 5.42 21.20 12.04
N ALA A 51 5.72 21.47 10.76
CA ALA A 51 5.49 22.77 10.14
C ALA A 51 4.00 23.17 10.13
N ILE A 52 3.07 22.23 9.93
CA ILE A 52 1.64 22.56 9.84
C ILE A 52 0.91 22.64 11.19
N LYS A 53 1.60 22.47 12.33
CA LYS A 53 0.98 22.64 13.64
C LYS A 53 0.60 24.10 13.92
N PRO A 54 -0.39 24.34 14.81
CA PRO A 54 -0.68 25.68 15.31
C PRO A 54 0.59 26.35 15.86
N SER A 55 0.80 27.60 15.49
CA SER A 55 1.92 28.44 15.94
C SER A 55 1.50 29.91 15.94
N GLU A 56 2.38 30.82 16.38
CA GLU A 56 2.07 32.25 16.42
C GLU A 56 1.67 32.75 15.02
N GLY A 57 0.45 33.30 14.92
CA GLY A 57 -0.13 33.81 13.68
C GLY A 57 -0.51 32.75 12.63
N PHE A 58 -0.52 31.46 12.96
CA PHE A 58 -0.95 30.38 12.06
C PHE A 58 -1.81 29.38 12.83
N ARG A 59 -3.09 29.27 12.43
CA ARG A 59 -4.07 28.44 13.14
C ARG A 59 -3.78 26.93 13.09
N GLY A 60 -2.91 26.49 12.18
CA GLY A 60 -2.60 25.08 11.99
C GLY A 60 -3.51 24.36 11.00
N LEU A 61 -3.03 23.21 10.54
CA LEU A 61 -3.80 22.19 9.84
C LEU A 61 -3.76 20.90 10.67
N GLU A 62 -4.84 20.11 10.59
CA GLU A 62 -4.96 18.82 11.24
C GLU A 62 -5.14 17.69 10.23
N GLU A 63 -4.65 16.50 10.60
CA GLU A 63 -4.94 15.23 9.94
C GLU A 63 -6.17 14.55 10.58
N PRO A 64 -6.85 13.65 9.86
CA PRO A 64 -7.93 12.86 10.45
C PRO A 64 -7.40 11.96 11.57
N VAL A 65 -8.21 11.76 12.61
CA VAL A 65 -7.89 10.89 13.76
C VAL A 65 -7.57 9.46 13.30
N VAL A 66 -8.31 8.99 12.29
CA VAL A 66 -8.04 7.73 11.61
C VAL A 66 -7.20 8.04 10.37
N PRO A 67 -5.98 7.50 10.25
CA PRO A 67 -5.13 7.77 9.10
C PRO A 67 -5.77 7.27 7.81
N LEU A 68 -5.39 7.90 6.69
CA LEU A 68 -5.76 7.40 5.38
C LEU A 68 -5.25 5.98 5.16
N PRO A 69 -5.93 5.19 4.32
CA PRO A 69 -5.37 3.96 3.80
C PRO A 69 -3.96 4.14 3.23
N ASP A 70 -3.01 3.24 3.54
CA ASP A 70 -1.71 3.19 2.81
C ASP A 70 -1.87 3.03 1.30
N SER A 71 -3.00 2.48 0.86
CA SER A 71 -3.37 2.33 -0.56
C SER A 71 -4.11 3.54 -1.14
N ALA A 72 -4.36 4.60 -0.36
CA ALA A 72 -5.02 5.79 -0.86
C ALA A 72 -4.08 6.52 -1.83
N LYS A 73 -4.68 7.21 -2.80
CA LYS A 73 -3.91 8.06 -3.73
C LYS A 73 -3.32 9.29 -3.07
N ALA A 74 -3.73 9.63 -1.85
CA ALA A 74 -3.17 10.72 -1.08
C ALA A 74 -2.46 10.13 0.14
N ASP A 75 -1.30 10.70 0.47
CA ASP A 75 -0.52 10.33 1.64
C ASP A 75 -1.02 11.00 2.92
N MET A 76 -1.65 12.18 2.78
CA MET A 76 -2.19 12.98 3.87
C MET A 76 -3.53 13.59 3.46
N ALA A 77 -4.39 13.79 4.44
CA ALA A 77 -5.63 14.57 4.32
C ALA A 77 -5.54 15.71 5.33
N LEU A 78 -5.64 16.95 4.87
CA LEU A 78 -5.45 18.14 5.72
C LEU A 78 -6.69 19.02 5.73
N ARG A 79 -7.00 19.63 6.87
CA ARG A 79 -7.99 20.70 6.98
C ARG A 79 -7.58 21.69 8.07
N PRO A 80 -8.16 22.90 8.13
CA PRO A 80 -7.91 23.83 9.22
C PRO A 80 -8.27 23.21 10.58
N VAL A 81 -7.42 23.46 11.58
CA VAL A 81 -7.65 22.99 12.96
C VAL A 81 -9.01 23.48 13.45
N GLY A 82 -9.80 22.56 14.01
CA GLY A 82 -11.14 22.86 14.53
C GLY A 82 -12.23 23.02 13.47
N SER A 83 -11.94 22.77 12.19
CA SER A 83 -12.98 22.75 11.16
C SER A 83 -14.02 21.65 11.43
N THR A 84 -15.30 22.02 11.42
CA THR A 84 -16.42 21.09 11.56
C THR A 84 -16.85 20.47 10.23
N GLU A 85 -16.36 21.02 9.11
CA GLU A 85 -16.70 20.52 7.79
C GLU A 85 -15.95 19.21 7.49
N ASN A 86 -16.61 18.31 6.76
CA ASN A 86 -16.00 17.06 6.29
C ASN A 86 -15.25 17.27 4.96
N TRP A 87 -14.54 18.39 4.84
CA TRP A 87 -13.73 18.71 3.67
C TRP A 87 -12.26 18.56 4.01
N TRP A 88 -11.55 17.85 3.13
CA TRP A 88 -10.16 17.50 3.30
C TRP A 88 -9.39 17.83 2.02
N LEU A 89 -8.29 18.56 2.18
CA LEU A 89 -7.30 18.75 1.16
C LEU A 89 -6.46 17.47 1.04
N ALA A 90 -6.59 16.79 -0.09
CA ALA A 90 -5.77 15.63 -0.41
C ALA A 90 -4.34 16.08 -0.75
N VAL A 91 -3.36 15.48 -0.10
CA VAL A 91 -1.93 15.76 -0.34
C VAL A 91 -1.18 14.47 -0.64
N GLN A 92 -0.58 14.39 -1.82
CA GLN A 92 0.39 13.36 -2.18
C GLN A 92 1.79 13.86 -1.85
N PHE A 93 2.58 13.00 -1.23
CA PHE A 93 3.93 13.27 -0.81
C PHE A 93 4.94 12.50 -1.66
N LYS A 94 6.09 13.12 -1.94
CA LYS A 94 7.26 12.48 -2.53
C LYS A 94 8.52 13.02 -1.88
N SER A 95 9.46 12.14 -1.57
CA SER A 95 10.70 12.50 -0.87
C SER A 95 11.94 11.94 -1.56
N ARG A 96 13.08 12.62 -1.38
CA ARG A 96 14.42 12.13 -1.75
C ARG A 96 15.50 12.71 -0.85
N THR A 97 16.65 12.04 -0.78
CA THR A 97 17.86 12.51 -0.07
C THR A 97 18.98 12.96 -0.98
N ARG A 98 18.85 12.80 -2.30
CA ARG A 98 19.94 13.01 -3.26
C ARG A 98 19.52 13.86 -4.45
N ARG A 99 20.49 14.62 -4.95
CA ARG A 99 20.49 15.33 -6.24
C ARG A 99 21.22 14.53 -7.30
N ASP A 100 20.75 14.59 -8.54
CA ASP A 100 21.32 13.80 -9.64
C ASP A 100 22.56 14.43 -10.31
N ALA A 101 22.79 15.74 -10.15
CA ALA A 101 23.83 16.46 -10.89
C ALA A 101 24.49 17.58 -10.08
N VAL A 102 25.82 17.72 -10.26
CA VAL A 102 26.66 18.73 -9.60
C VAL A 102 26.44 20.11 -10.25
N ASN A 103 26.55 20.21 -11.58
CA ASN A 103 26.51 21.52 -12.28
C ASN A 103 25.10 22.09 -12.45
N LYS A 104 24.08 21.23 -12.49
CA LYS A 104 22.66 21.62 -12.57
C LYS A 104 21.85 20.77 -11.58
N PRO A 105 21.85 21.13 -10.28
CA PRO A 105 21.12 20.40 -9.26
C PRO A 105 19.72 20.04 -9.75
N LYS A 106 19.40 18.75 -9.70
CA LYS A 106 18.14 18.21 -10.20
C LYS A 106 17.64 17.11 -9.28
N TRP A 107 16.37 17.20 -8.93
CA TRP A 107 15.63 16.19 -8.20
C TRP A 107 14.61 15.57 -9.13
N ARG A 108 14.63 14.25 -9.27
CA ARG A 108 13.57 13.52 -9.96
C ARG A 108 12.61 12.98 -8.91
N PHE A 109 11.31 12.96 -9.16
CA PHE A 109 10.32 12.32 -8.29
C PHE A 109 9.46 11.45 -9.19
N ARG A 110 9.27 10.17 -8.83
CA ARG A 110 8.41 9.28 -9.61
C ARG A 110 6.97 9.60 -9.27
N ILE A 111 6.22 10.07 -10.26
CA ILE A 111 4.83 10.46 -10.09
C ILE A 111 4.05 9.95 -11.31
N SER A 112 3.04 9.12 -11.06
CA SER A 112 2.08 8.60 -12.04
C SER A 112 1.16 9.73 -12.54
N LYS A 113 0.88 9.73 -13.84
CA LYS A 113 0.19 10.83 -14.53
C LYS A 113 -1.30 10.94 -14.17
N GLU A 114 -1.98 9.81 -14.05
CA GLU A 114 -3.45 9.75 -14.01
C GLU A 114 -4.01 9.78 -12.58
N GLU A 115 -3.13 9.79 -11.58
CA GLU A 115 -3.53 9.53 -10.20
C GLU A 115 -3.76 10.80 -9.37
N TYR A 116 -3.22 11.95 -9.77
CA TYR A 116 -3.14 13.13 -8.88
C TYR A 116 -3.94 14.36 -9.34
N THR A 117 -4.84 14.22 -10.33
CA THR A 117 -5.76 15.31 -10.68
C THR A 117 -6.63 15.68 -9.47
N GLY A 118 -6.62 16.96 -9.09
CA GLY A 118 -7.34 17.45 -7.92
C GLY A 118 -6.66 17.23 -6.57
N ILE A 119 -5.43 16.71 -6.55
CA ILE A 119 -4.61 16.47 -5.35
C ILE A 119 -3.44 17.46 -5.35
N VAL A 120 -3.04 17.95 -4.17
CA VAL A 120 -1.80 18.74 -4.00
C VAL A 120 -0.62 17.80 -3.94
N VAL A 121 0.46 18.11 -4.67
CA VAL A 121 1.69 17.32 -4.66
C VAL A 121 2.77 18.09 -3.92
N LEU A 122 3.32 17.47 -2.87
CA LEU A 122 4.48 17.94 -2.12
C LEU A 122 5.71 17.12 -2.46
N CYS A 123 6.75 17.80 -2.92
CA CYS A 123 8.08 17.22 -3.13
C CYS A 123 9.02 17.75 -2.05
N VAL A 124 9.65 16.85 -1.29
CA VAL A 124 10.59 17.22 -0.21
C VAL A 124 11.96 16.61 -0.47
N SER A 125 12.99 17.45 -0.41
CA SER A 125 14.38 17.00 -0.48
C SER A 125 15.05 17.12 0.88
N LEU A 126 15.44 15.98 1.45
CA LEU A 126 16.23 15.84 2.67
C LEU A 126 17.70 15.60 2.31
N GLU A 127 18.32 16.56 1.62
CA GLU A 127 19.71 16.40 1.19
C GLU A 127 20.59 16.19 2.42
N ARG A 128 21.15 14.99 2.56
CA ARG A 128 22.22 14.78 3.52
C ARG A 128 23.45 15.38 2.88
N GLN A 129 24.13 16.27 3.62
CA GLN A 129 25.49 16.65 3.24
C GLN A 129 26.26 15.34 3.12
N GLU A 130 26.66 14.97 1.91
CA GLU A 130 27.70 13.98 1.77
C GLU A 130 28.89 14.63 2.44
N THR A 131 29.13 14.29 3.71
CA THR A 131 30.37 14.63 4.41
C THR A 131 31.43 14.18 3.45
N SER A 132 32.06 15.15 2.80
CA SER A 132 33.02 14.96 1.74
C SER A 132 34.20 14.18 2.31
N ALA A 133 34.04 12.88 2.42
CA ALA A 133 35.11 11.90 2.52
C ALA A 133 35.64 11.65 1.11
N GLN A 134 35.68 12.69 0.26
CA GLN A 134 36.62 12.68 -0.83
C GLN A 134 38.00 12.72 -0.19
N PRO A 135 38.85 11.71 -0.44
CA PRO A 135 40.22 11.72 0.03
C PRO A 135 40.88 12.98 -0.55
N ALA A 136 41.58 13.71 0.31
CA ALA A 136 42.25 14.98 0.06
C ALA A 136 43.33 14.87 -1.04
N ALA A 137 42.91 14.70 -2.29
CA ALA A 137 43.79 14.64 -3.45
C ALA A 137 43.52 15.84 -4.36
N LEU A 138 44.44 16.81 -4.25
CA LEU A 138 44.75 17.88 -5.20
C LEU A 138 43.97 19.21 -5.03
N LEU A 139 44.37 19.91 -3.96
CA LEU A 139 44.74 21.33 -3.93
C LEU A 139 44.64 22.07 -5.29
N THR A 140 43.49 22.68 -5.54
CA THR A 140 43.40 23.86 -6.40
C THR A 140 42.80 25.00 -5.59
N LYS A 141 43.60 26.05 -5.39
CA LYS A 141 43.28 27.30 -4.70
C LYS A 141 42.07 27.97 -5.37
N SER A 142 40.87 27.63 -4.96
CA SER A 142 39.65 28.35 -5.31
C SER A 142 39.22 29.19 -4.10
N LEU A 143 38.80 30.42 -4.41
CA LEU A 143 38.42 31.48 -3.48
C LEU A 143 37.44 31.01 -2.39
N PRO A 144 37.44 31.66 -1.20
CA PRO A 144 36.48 31.38 -0.14
C PRO A 144 35.07 31.72 -0.65
N VAL A 145 34.38 30.73 -1.18
CA VAL A 145 32.93 30.78 -1.35
C VAL A 145 32.37 30.65 0.07
N ASP A 146 31.64 31.68 0.53
CA ASP A 146 30.99 31.67 1.83
C ASP A 146 30.32 30.31 2.08
N PRO A 147 30.64 29.62 3.18
CA PRO A 147 30.02 28.35 3.51
C PRO A 147 28.56 28.64 3.88
N GLN A 148 27.66 28.69 2.90
CA GLN A 148 26.24 28.68 3.18
C GLN A 148 25.92 27.33 3.85
N PRO A 149 25.47 27.32 5.12
CA PRO A 149 25.04 26.11 5.78
C PRO A 149 23.65 25.75 5.25
N MET A 150 23.57 25.23 4.02
CA MET A 150 22.30 24.78 3.44
C MET A 150 22.17 23.26 3.57
N ASN A 151 21.93 22.81 4.81
CA ASN A 151 21.36 21.48 5.08
C ASN A 151 19.85 21.56 5.35
N ASP A 152 19.23 22.69 5.03
CA ASP A 152 17.79 22.86 5.24
C ASP A 152 16.99 22.06 4.20
N PRO A 153 15.96 21.30 4.64
CA PRO A 153 15.06 20.62 3.73
C PRO A 153 14.44 21.58 2.72
N ARG A 154 14.40 21.17 1.45
CA ARG A 154 13.73 21.93 0.39
C ARG A 154 12.34 21.36 0.13
N VAL A 155 11.35 22.23 0.01
CA VAL A 155 9.96 21.83 -0.23
C VAL A 155 9.41 22.54 -1.45
N TRP A 156 8.72 21.78 -2.29
CA TRP A 156 7.93 22.31 -3.40
C TRP A 156 6.48 21.84 -3.28
N ALA A 157 5.55 22.76 -3.49
CA ALA A 157 4.12 22.49 -3.49
C ALA A 157 3.48 22.98 -4.79
N PHE A 158 2.67 22.13 -5.42
CA PHE A 158 1.91 22.50 -6.62
C PHE A 158 0.69 21.58 -6.78
N SER A 159 -0.27 22.02 -7.59
CA SER A 159 -1.42 21.19 -7.95
C SER A 159 -1.00 20.04 -8.86
N GLY A 160 -1.52 18.84 -8.64
CA GLY A 160 -1.25 17.67 -9.48
C GLY A 160 -1.62 17.84 -10.95
N SER A 161 -2.50 18.81 -11.27
CA SER A 161 -2.80 19.21 -12.65
C SER A 161 -1.60 19.77 -13.42
N HIS A 162 -0.56 20.25 -12.72
CA HIS A 162 0.65 20.83 -13.33
C HIS A 162 1.67 19.76 -13.76
N ILE A 163 1.43 18.50 -13.43
CA ILE A 163 2.32 17.40 -13.79
C ILE A 163 2.16 17.11 -15.29
N GLY A 164 3.22 17.44 -16.05
CA GLY A 164 3.20 17.33 -17.50
C GLY A 164 2.78 15.94 -18.01
N THR A 165 2.02 15.93 -19.10
CA THR A 165 1.35 14.75 -19.68
C THR A 165 2.27 13.64 -20.19
N ASN A 166 3.58 13.89 -20.34
CA ASN A 166 4.50 13.02 -21.08
C ASN A 166 5.63 12.40 -20.22
N SER A 167 5.63 12.60 -18.90
CA SER A 167 6.72 12.09 -18.05
C SER A 167 6.20 11.53 -16.73
N GLY A 168 6.34 10.22 -16.51
CA GLY A 168 6.14 9.56 -15.21
C GLY A 168 7.16 9.96 -14.12
N ASN A 169 7.81 11.11 -14.30
CA ASN A 169 8.76 11.70 -13.38
C ASN A 169 8.57 13.24 -13.39
N VAL A 170 8.43 13.83 -12.21
CA VAL A 170 8.64 15.28 -12.02
C VAL A 170 10.13 15.52 -11.85
N SER A 171 10.65 16.51 -12.55
CA SER A 171 12.06 16.86 -12.56
C SER A 171 12.19 18.31 -12.13
N ILE A 172 12.59 18.54 -10.88
CA ILE A 172 12.81 19.87 -10.34
C ILE A 172 14.29 20.21 -10.53
N THR A 173 14.59 21.23 -11.33
CA THR A 173 15.96 21.71 -11.55
C THR A 173 16.12 23.01 -10.79
N LEU A 174 17.22 23.19 -10.06
CA LEU A 174 17.46 24.45 -9.33
C LEU A 174 17.46 25.65 -10.28
N GLY A 175 16.68 26.68 -9.94
CA GLY A 175 16.45 27.87 -10.78
C GLY A 175 15.60 27.59 -12.03
N GLY A 176 15.02 26.40 -12.17
CA GLY A 176 14.23 26.00 -13.32
C GLY A 176 12.82 26.62 -13.32
N GLN A 177 12.37 27.07 -14.49
CA GLN A 177 11.10 27.80 -14.64
C GLN A 177 9.83 26.96 -14.43
N LYS A 178 9.93 25.62 -14.41
CA LYS A 178 8.75 24.74 -14.40
C LYS A 178 8.20 24.42 -13.01
N TYR A 179 9.07 23.99 -12.10
CA TYR A 179 8.68 23.51 -10.76
C TYR A 179 9.47 24.15 -9.63
N ASP A 180 10.52 24.92 -9.95
CA ASP A 180 11.38 25.56 -8.95
C ASP A 180 11.18 27.08 -8.99
N THR A 181 9.91 27.49 -8.88
CA THR A 181 9.44 28.87 -9.01
C THR A 181 9.18 29.49 -7.63
N LYS A 182 8.96 30.81 -7.58
CA LYS A 182 8.66 31.51 -6.32
C LYS A 182 7.34 31.02 -5.69
N GLU A 183 6.38 30.64 -6.52
CA GLU A 183 5.03 30.23 -6.13
C GLU A 183 4.99 28.78 -5.63
N SER A 184 5.93 27.95 -6.11
CA SER A 184 6.00 26.52 -5.78
C SER A 184 7.00 26.24 -4.65
N ARG A 185 8.07 27.02 -4.50
CA ARG A 185 9.01 26.90 -3.37
C ARG A 185 8.30 27.25 -2.06
N CYS A 186 8.35 26.32 -1.12
CA CYS A 186 7.87 26.51 0.22
C CYS A 186 9.01 26.38 1.24
N SER A 187 8.84 27.03 2.39
CA SER A 187 9.67 26.82 3.58
C SER A 187 8.90 26.04 4.64
N LEU A 188 9.61 25.22 5.42
CA LEU A 188 9.06 24.57 6.61
C LEU A 188 9.03 25.52 7.83
N ASP A 189 9.78 26.63 7.76
CA ASP A 189 9.83 27.64 8.81
C ASP A 189 9.07 28.89 8.36
N ARG A 190 8.44 29.58 9.31
CA ARG A 190 7.88 30.91 9.05
C ARG A 190 9.02 31.92 9.02
N SER A 191 9.56 32.18 7.84
CA SER A 191 10.58 33.19 7.62
C SER A 191 10.34 33.88 6.28
N ASP A 192 10.11 35.19 6.32
CA ASP A 192 9.87 36.01 5.12
C ASP A 192 11.02 35.92 4.09
N ILE A 193 12.21 35.58 4.55
CA ILE A 193 13.43 35.49 3.73
C ILE A 193 13.45 34.20 2.89
N ARG A 194 12.80 33.12 3.36
CA ARG A 194 12.96 31.75 2.82
C ARG A 194 11.86 31.33 1.84
N GLY A 195 10.92 32.22 1.53
CA GLY A 195 9.80 31.96 0.62
C GLY A 195 8.48 31.79 1.35
N THR A 196 7.48 31.24 0.66
CA THR A 196 6.14 31.05 1.25
C THR A 196 6.19 29.94 2.30
N PHE A 197 5.70 30.21 3.51
CA PHE A 197 5.55 29.15 4.51
C PHE A 197 4.58 28.07 4.02
N LEU A 198 4.95 26.80 4.14
CA LEU A 198 4.17 25.66 3.63
C LEU A 198 2.76 25.63 4.23
N GLY A 199 2.63 25.90 5.53
CA GLY A 199 1.34 25.92 6.22
C GLY A 199 0.38 26.96 5.64
N ASP A 200 0.87 28.19 5.42
CA ASP A 200 0.09 29.28 4.84
C ASP A 200 -0.30 28.97 3.39
N TRP A 201 0.62 28.36 2.62
CA TRP A 201 0.33 27.94 1.25
C TRP A 201 -0.79 26.90 1.19
N LEU A 202 -0.71 25.84 2.01
CA LEU A 202 -1.72 24.78 2.06
C LEU A 202 -3.07 25.30 2.55
N LEU A 203 -3.04 26.16 3.57
CA LEU A 203 -4.24 26.77 4.13
C LEU A 203 -4.97 27.63 3.09
N ARG A 204 -4.23 28.47 2.36
CA ARG A 204 -4.78 29.27 1.27
C ARG A 204 -5.44 28.41 0.21
N ILE A 205 -4.78 27.33 -0.23
CA ILE A 205 -5.36 26.41 -1.23
C ILE A 205 -6.65 25.76 -0.72
N PHE A 206 -6.70 25.38 0.57
CA PHE A 206 -7.92 24.86 1.19
C PHE A 206 -9.04 25.90 1.14
N GLU A 207 -8.77 27.11 1.60
CA GLU A 207 -9.76 28.20 1.68
C GLU A 207 -10.28 28.63 0.31
N GLU A 208 -9.40 28.74 -0.69
CA GLU A 208 -9.77 29.02 -2.08
C GLU A 208 -10.70 27.94 -2.63
N ALA A 209 -10.39 26.67 -2.39
CA ALA A 209 -11.24 25.57 -2.84
C ALA A 209 -12.58 25.55 -2.08
N ALA A 210 -12.57 25.78 -0.77
CA ALA A 210 -13.77 25.81 0.06
C ALA A 210 -14.73 26.94 -0.37
N ALA A 211 -14.21 28.14 -0.56
CA ALA A 211 -14.98 29.30 -1.05
C ALA A 211 -15.59 29.07 -2.44
N ALA A 212 -14.95 28.23 -3.27
CA ALA A 212 -15.42 27.85 -4.59
C ALA A 212 -16.29 26.57 -4.61
N GLY A 213 -16.87 26.17 -3.46
CA GLY A 213 -17.76 25.01 -3.37
C GLY A 213 -17.02 23.67 -3.46
N GLY A 214 -15.77 23.62 -3.04
CA GLY A 214 -14.94 22.42 -2.98
C GLY A 214 -13.97 22.24 -4.15
N LYS A 215 -13.85 23.20 -5.08
CA LYS A 215 -12.90 23.11 -6.21
C LYS A 215 -12.29 24.47 -6.56
N ALA A 216 -10.98 24.60 -6.35
CA ALA A 216 -10.23 25.80 -6.70
C ALA A 216 -9.98 25.96 -8.21
N ALA A 217 -9.66 27.18 -8.65
CA ALA A 217 -9.40 27.52 -10.04
C ALA A 217 -8.19 26.76 -10.65
N ASN A 218 -7.20 26.41 -9.83
CA ASN A 218 -6.04 25.60 -10.24
C ASN A 218 -6.33 24.09 -10.35
N GLY A 219 -7.60 23.71 -10.21
CA GLY A 219 -8.10 22.34 -10.31
C GLY A 219 -8.00 21.51 -9.03
N VAL A 220 -7.43 22.05 -7.94
CA VAL A 220 -7.41 21.37 -6.64
C VAL A 220 -8.83 21.21 -6.11
N ARG A 221 -9.14 20.03 -5.57
CA ARG A 221 -10.46 19.68 -5.05
C ARG A 221 -10.37 19.33 -3.56
N LEU A 222 -11.37 19.73 -2.79
CA LEU A 222 -11.63 19.21 -1.45
C LEU A 222 -12.47 17.94 -1.55
N TRP A 223 -12.10 16.97 -0.73
CA TRP A 223 -12.70 15.65 -0.72
C TRP A 223 -13.36 15.41 0.63
N THR A 224 -14.42 14.63 0.64
CA THR A 224 -14.87 14.02 1.88
C THR A 224 -13.89 12.93 2.29
N PHE A 225 -13.78 12.67 3.60
CA PHE A 225 -12.91 11.59 4.08
C PHE A 225 -13.29 10.24 3.45
N GLN A 226 -14.59 9.98 3.31
CA GLN A 226 -15.11 8.78 2.65
C GLN A 226 -14.69 8.67 1.18
N GLU A 227 -14.64 9.77 0.43
CA GLU A 227 -14.14 9.75 -0.95
C GLU A 227 -12.64 9.41 -0.99
N LEU A 228 -11.84 9.95 -0.08
CA LEU A 228 -10.41 9.61 0.02
C LEU A 228 -10.21 8.13 0.36
N GLU A 229 -11.00 7.58 1.28
CA GLU A 229 -10.98 6.15 1.59
C GLU A 229 -11.36 5.27 0.39
N ARG A 230 -12.20 5.78 -0.53
CA ARG A 230 -12.61 5.09 -1.76
C ARG A 230 -11.60 5.23 -2.91
N GLN A 231 -10.56 6.05 -2.79
CA GLN A 231 -9.52 6.18 -3.81
C GLN A 231 -8.59 4.96 -3.88
N ILE A 232 -8.74 4.00 -2.97
CA ILE A 232 -8.00 2.74 -2.98
C ILE A 232 -8.46 1.85 -4.13
N SER A 233 -7.56 1.00 -4.65
CA SER A 233 -7.95 0.03 -5.67
C SER A 233 -9.04 -0.91 -5.12
N ARG A 234 -9.90 -1.41 -6.01
CA ARG A 234 -10.99 -2.30 -5.64
C ARG A 234 -10.47 -3.54 -4.89
N GLU A 235 -9.32 -4.06 -5.32
CA GLU A 235 -8.64 -5.20 -4.74
C GLU A 235 -8.19 -4.92 -3.31
N LYS A 236 -7.55 -3.77 -3.07
CA LYS A 236 -7.11 -3.35 -1.74
C LYS A 236 -8.27 -3.07 -0.79
N TRP A 237 -9.37 -2.53 -1.32
CA TRP A 237 -10.60 -2.41 -0.55
C TRP A 237 -11.13 -3.76 -0.13
N VAL A 238 -11.23 -4.73 -1.06
CA VAL A 238 -11.66 -6.10 -0.79
C VAL A 238 -10.78 -6.74 0.29
N GLU A 239 -9.47 -6.62 0.18
CA GLU A 239 -8.48 -7.14 1.14
C GLU A 239 -8.71 -6.58 2.55
N ARG A 240 -8.79 -5.25 2.71
CA ARG A 240 -9.06 -4.59 4.00
C ARG A 240 -10.38 -5.03 4.62
N LYS A 241 -11.39 -5.11 3.78
CA LYS A 241 -12.73 -5.49 4.20
C LYS A 241 -12.73 -6.96 4.64
N THR A 242 -11.89 -7.81 4.01
CA THR A 242 -11.65 -9.22 4.39
C THR A 242 -10.87 -9.34 5.69
N LEU A 243 -9.84 -8.54 5.87
CA LEU A 243 -9.12 -8.44 7.13
C LEU A 243 -10.07 -8.07 8.29
N LYS A 244 -10.91 -7.04 8.10
CA LYS A 244 -11.91 -6.63 9.10
C LYS A 244 -12.92 -7.73 9.42
N SER A 245 -13.33 -8.55 8.44
CA SER A 245 -14.22 -9.69 8.72
C SER A 245 -13.57 -10.80 9.55
N PHE A 246 -12.24 -10.83 9.63
CA PHE A 246 -11.49 -11.76 10.48
C PHE A 246 -11.19 -11.23 11.88
N GLN A 247 -11.58 -9.99 12.22
CA GLN A 247 -11.38 -9.45 13.57
C GLN A 247 -11.90 -10.40 14.69
N PRO A 248 -13.09 -11.03 14.58
CA PRO A 248 -13.55 -11.97 15.60
C PRO A 248 -12.63 -13.18 15.82
N LEU A 249 -11.94 -13.64 14.77
CA LEU A 249 -10.97 -14.74 14.87
C LEU A 249 -9.73 -14.30 15.67
N PHE A 250 -9.22 -13.12 15.37
CA PHE A 250 -8.05 -12.58 16.05
C PHE A 250 -8.36 -12.22 17.52
N ASP A 251 -9.54 -11.66 17.78
CA ASP A 251 -10.01 -11.37 19.13
C ASP A 251 -10.17 -12.66 19.96
N GLU A 252 -10.79 -13.71 19.41
CA GLU A 252 -10.92 -15.01 20.10
C GLU A 252 -9.54 -15.66 20.32
N ALA A 253 -8.60 -15.48 19.38
CA ALA A 253 -7.22 -15.92 19.53
C ALA A 253 -6.41 -15.06 20.52
N GLY A 254 -6.89 -13.88 20.91
CA GLY A 254 -6.15 -12.94 21.75
C GLY A 254 -4.96 -12.32 21.04
N LEU A 255 -5.04 -12.17 19.72
CA LEU A 255 -3.95 -11.67 18.87
C LEU A 255 -4.21 -10.23 18.43
N LYS A 256 -3.16 -9.41 18.51
CA LYS A 256 -3.12 -8.10 17.85
C LYS A 256 -2.56 -8.26 16.45
N ILE A 257 -3.19 -7.61 15.49
CA ILE A 257 -2.79 -7.61 14.08
C ILE A 257 -2.17 -6.26 13.71
N ASP A 258 -1.07 -6.33 12.98
CA ASP A 258 -0.42 -5.18 12.35
C ASP A 258 -0.14 -5.51 10.86
N GLN A 259 0.09 -4.49 10.03
CA GLN A 259 0.51 -4.69 8.64
C GLN A 259 1.94 -5.27 8.59
N ALA A 260 2.28 -5.98 7.52
CA ALA A 260 3.66 -6.39 7.27
C ALA A 260 4.61 -5.16 7.27
N GLU A 261 5.85 -5.33 7.76
CA GLU A 261 6.81 -4.24 7.83
C GLU A 261 7.25 -3.74 6.44
N ASP A 262 7.18 -4.63 5.45
CA ASP A 262 7.52 -4.35 4.06
C ASP A 262 6.35 -4.77 3.14
N ALA A 263 5.90 -3.85 2.28
CA ALA A 263 4.89 -4.13 1.27
C ALA A 263 5.36 -5.16 0.22
N SER A 264 6.67 -5.44 0.16
CA SER A 264 7.26 -6.50 -0.68
C SER A 264 7.36 -7.86 0.01
N ALA A 265 7.00 -7.94 1.31
CA ALA A 265 6.95 -9.19 2.03
C ALA A 265 5.97 -10.18 1.36
N PRO A 266 6.23 -11.49 1.42
CA PRO A 266 5.36 -12.49 0.81
C PRO A 266 4.18 -12.88 1.72
N TYR A 267 3.80 -11.97 2.63
CA TYR A 267 2.67 -12.06 3.56
C TYR A 267 2.10 -10.63 3.75
N ASP A 268 0.83 -10.51 4.14
CA ASP A 268 0.17 -9.20 4.18
C ASP A 268 0.13 -8.60 5.59
N ILE A 269 0.02 -9.44 6.62
CA ILE A 269 -0.13 -9.02 8.01
C ILE A 269 0.73 -9.86 8.95
N ILE A 270 1.02 -9.30 10.12
CA ILE A 270 1.64 -10.00 11.24
C ILE A 270 0.66 -10.06 12.42
N ALA A 271 0.70 -11.16 13.17
CA ALA A 271 -0.08 -11.33 14.39
C ALA A 271 0.83 -11.60 15.59
N ARG A 272 0.52 -10.98 16.73
CA ARG A 272 1.30 -11.10 17.97
C ARG A 272 0.42 -11.09 19.22
N LEU A 273 0.93 -11.65 20.31
CA LEU A 273 0.29 -11.55 21.63
C LEU A 273 0.54 -10.14 22.21
N PRO A 274 -0.50 -9.42 22.69
CA PRO A 274 -0.35 -8.06 23.20
C PRO A 274 0.67 -7.90 24.35
N SER A 275 0.82 -8.93 25.19
CA SER A 275 1.68 -8.93 26.38
C SER A 275 3.15 -9.28 26.09
N CYS A 276 3.52 -9.48 24.82
CA CYS A 276 4.85 -9.95 24.44
C CYS A 276 5.44 -9.05 23.35
N GLN A 277 6.28 -8.09 23.76
CA GLN A 277 7.00 -7.24 22.81
C GLN A 277 8.21 -7.96 22.19
N ASP A 278 8.80 -8.91 22.89
CA ASP A 278 10.04 -9.59 22.48
C ASP A 278 9.80 -10.97 21.81
N PHE A 279 8.54 -11.36 21.60
CA PHE A 279 8.25 -12.67 21.02
C PHE A 279 7.92 -12.59 19.54
N LYS A 280 8.38 -13.64 18.87
CA LYS A 280 7.92 -14.21 17.61
C LYS A 280 6.56 -13.71 17.11
N VAL A 281 6.57 -13.25 15.86
CA VAL A 281 5.38 -12.88 15.11
C VAL A 281 4.88 -14.06 14.28
N LEU A 282 3.57 -14.10 14.03
CA LEU A 282 2.97 -15.01 13.08
C LEU A 282 2.73 -14.26 11.76
N ARG A 283 3.41 -14.68 10.70
CA ARG A 283 3.29 -14.09 9.36
C ARG A 283 2.08 -14.70 8.67
N ILE A 284 1.10 -13.89 8.30
CA ILE A 284 -0.16 -14.36 7.72
C ILE A 284 -0.30 -13.80 6.30
N GLN A 285 -0.37 -14.69 5.32
CA GLN A 285 -0.82 -14.34 3.97
C GLN A 285 -2.34 -14.41 3.92
N LEU A 286 -2.97 -13.27 3.66
CA LEU A 286 -4.41 -13.12 3.51
C LEU A 286 -4.79 -13.23 2.03
N LYS A 287 -5.87 -13.96 1.73
CA LYS A 287 -6.48 -14.00 0.41
C LYS A 287 -7.98 -13.80 0.51
N THR A 288 -8.55 -13.14 -0.49
CA THR A 288 -9.99 -13.18 -0.73
C THR A 288 -10.24 -14.06 -1.94
N SER A 289 -11.13 -15.02 -1.78
CA SER A 289 -11.58 -15.83 -2.91
C SER A 289 -12.54 -15.03 -3.79
N TYR A 290 -12.82 -15.51 -4.99
CA TYR A 290 -13.81 -14.90 -5.88
C TYR A 290 -14.63 -15.99 -6.58
N TRP A 291 -15.88 -15.67 -6.88
CA TRP A 291 -16.72 -16.57 -7.66
C TRP A 291 -16.18 -16.65 -9.08
N ARG A 292 -16.04 -17.87 -9.59
CA ARG A 292 -15.84 -18.10 -11.02
C ARG A 292 -17.22 -18.25 -11.63
N ASP A 293 -17.44 -17.66 -12.80
CA ASP A 293 -18.72 -17.74 -13.52
C ASP A 293 -19.27 -19.17 -13.53
N ALA A 294 -20.60 -19.25 -13.34
CA ALA A 294 -21.41 -20.44 -13.08
C ALA A 294 -20.75 -21.76 -13.50
N SER A 295 -19.96 -22.33 -12.59
CA SER A 295 -19.42 -23.66 -12.80
C SER A 295 -20.55 -24.67 -12.61
N LEU A 296 -20.58 -25.73 -13.43
CA LEU A 296 -21.51 -26.86 -13.29
C LEU A 296 -21.45 -27.53 -11.90
N PHE A 297 -20.45 -27.19 -11.08
CA PHE A 297 -20.15 -27.80 -9.79
C PHE A 297 -20.68 -27.01 -8.58
N GLY A 298 -21.52 -26.00 -8.84
CA GLY A 298 -22.06 -25.11 -7.80
C GLY A 298 -21.15 -23.92 -7.51
N PRO A 299 -21.41 -23.18 -6.41
CA PRO A 299 -20.64 -22.00 -6.02
C PRO A 299 -19.32 -22.45 -5.43
N ILE A 300 -18.37 -22.70 -6.33
CA ILE A 300 -16.99 -22.96 -5.99
C ILE A 300 -16.24 -21.65 -6.23
N ALA A 301 -15.56 -21.16 -5.19
CA ALA A 301 -14.76 -19.97 -5.31
C ALA A 301 -13.33 -20.34 -5.70
N HIS A 302 -12.72 -19.53 -6.55
CA HIS A 302 -11.30 -19.63 -6.86
C HIS A 302 -10.48 -18.80 -5.87
N VAL A 303 -9.32 -19.33 -5.49
CA VAL A 303 -8.35 -18.70 -4.59
C VAL A 303 -7.04 -18.59 -5.32
N ASN A 304 -6.53 -17.37 -5.48
CA ASN A 304 -5.18 -17.14 -5.99
C ASN A 304 -4.15 -17.43 -4.89
N SER A 305 -3.18 -18.30 -5.18
CA SER A 305 -2.11 -18.74 -4.28
C SER A 305 -0.72 -18.55 -4.90
N TYR A 306 -0.49 -17.38 -5.51
CA TYR A 306 0.79 -16.99 -6.06
C TYR A 306 1.23 -15.60 -5.56
N ARG A 307 2.52 -15.32 -5.66
CA ARG A 307 3.13 -14.00 -5.47
C ARG A 307 3.71 -13.50 -6.79
N LEU A 308 3.90 -12.19 -6.91
CA LEU A 308 4.57 -11.58 -8.06
C LEU A 308 6.03 -11.34 -7.73
N ARG A 309 6.94 -11.94 -8.51
CA ARG A 309 8.38 -11.69 -8.44
C ARG A 309 8.85 -11.18 -9.79
N CYS A 310 9.38 -9.95 -9.81
CA CYS A 310 9.79 -9.28 -11.05
C CYS A 310 8.68 -9.25 -12.13
N GLY A 311 7.42 -9.13 -11.71
CA GLY A 311 6.24 -9.13 -12.60
C GLY A 311 5.76 -10.51 -13.03
N GLN A 312 6.47 -11.60 -12.68
CA GLN A 312 6.06 -12.96 -12.97
C GLN A 312 5.38 -13.59 -11.75
N GLY A 313 4.25 -14.27 -11.98
CA GLY A 313 3.56 -15.03 -10.94
C GLY A 313 4.30 -16.33 -10.63
N GLU A 314 4.59 -16.58 -9.36
CA GLU A 314 5.13 -17.84 -8.87
C GLU A 314 4.32 -18.35 -7.67
N PRO A 315 4.13 -19.67 -7.50
CA PRO A 315 3.52 -20.21 -6.29
C PRO A 315 4.29 -19.76 -5.05
N TYR A 316 3.58 -19.52 -3.95
CA TYR A 316 4.22 -19.23 -2.68
C TYR A 316 5.15 -20.37 -2.26
N HIS A 317 6.25 -20.04 -1.58
CA HIS A 317 7.08 -21.02 -0.89
C HIS A 317 6.52 -21.28 0.52
N SER A 318 6.68 -22.50 1.03
CA SER A 318 6.26 -22.88 2.39
C SER A 318 6.92 -22.08 3.52
N THR A 319 7.98 -21.34 3.24
CA THR A 319 8.66 -20.46 4.21
C THR A 319 8.22 -19.00 4.12
N ASP A 320 7.39 -18.65 3.14
CA ASP A 320 6.97 -17.27 2.89
C ASP A 320 6.03 -16.74 3.99
N PHE A 321 5.20 -17.61 4.55
CA PHE A 321 4.24 -17.28 5.59
C PHE A 321 4.17 -18.43 6.61
N ASP A 322 3.57 -18.19 7.76
CA ASP A 322 3.29 -19.23 8.75
C ASP A 322 1.83 -19.71 8.64
N ILE A 323 0.93 -18.80 8.27
CA ILE A 323 -0.49 -19.06 8.04
C ILE A 323 -0.92 -18.54 6.66
N PHE A 324 -1.73 -19.35 5.96
CA PHE A 324 -2.48 -18.93 4.79
C PHE A 324 -3.97 -18.84 5.14
N LEU A 325 -4.52 -17.62 5.14
CA LEU A 325 -5.90 -17.32 5.56
C LEU A 325 -6.73 -16.89 4.36
N VAL A 326 -7.82 -17.61 4.08
CA VAL A 326 -8.68 -17.36 2.92
C VAL A 326 -10.09 -16.97 3.34
N GLY A 327 -10.47 -15.74 3.02
CA GLY A 327 -11.82 -15.22 3.20
C GLY A 327 -12.81 -15.69 2.14
N PRO A 328 -14.12 -15.66 2.46
CA PRO A 328 -15.18 -16.00 1.50
C PRO A 328 -15.20 -15.02 0.33
N PRO A 329 -15.75 -15.45 -0.82
CA PRO A 329 -15.91 -14.57 -1.96
C PRO A 329 -16.88 -13.46 -1.59
N ARG A 330 -16.56 -12.24 -2.01
CA ARG A 330 -17.41 -11.09 -1.74
C ARG A 330 -18.42 -10.96 -2.86
N ALA A 331 -19.69 -10.88 -2.46
CA ALA A 331 -20.75 -10.42 -3.32
C ALA A 331 -20.40 -9.01 -3.83
N GLU A 332 -20.51 -8.79 -5.14
CA GLU A 332 -20.50 -7.42 -5.67
C GLU A 332 -21.68 -6.63 -5.09
N GLU A 333 -21.57 -5.31 -4.99
CA GLU A 333 -22.69 -4.48 -4.52
C GLU A 333 -23.90 -4.68 -5.44
N GLY A 334 -24.94 -5.34 -4.94
CA GLY A 334 -26.14 -5.70 -5.72
C GLY A 334 -26.36 -7.21 -5.89
N GLU A 335 -25.37 -8.06 -5.57
CA GLU A 335 -25.54 -9.52 -5.62
C GLU A 335 -26.33 -10.05 -4.40
N SER A 336 -27.09 -11.13 -4.63
CA SER A 336 -27.96 -11.76 -3.64
C SER A 336 -27.23 -12.03 -2.31
N THR A 337 -27.85 -11.62 -1.21
CA THR A 337 -27.34 -11.86 0.16
C THR A 337 -27.30 -13.35 0.54
N GLU A 338 -27.95 -14.20 -0.24
CA GLU A 338 -27.97 -15.66 -0.07
C GLU A 338 -26.57 -16.27 -0.02
N TRP A 339 -25.59 -15.64 -0.69
CA TRP A 339 -24.21 -16.11 -0.78
C TRP A 339 -23.26 -15.54 0.28
N LYS A 340 -23.77 -14.84 1.30
CA LYS A 340 -22.96 -14.34 2.43
C LYS A 340 -22.54 -15.49 3.36
N SER A 341 -21.54 -16.22 2.90
CA SER A 341 -20.89 -17.29 3.64
C SER A 341 -20.17 -16.76 4.88
N GLY A 342 -20.35 -17.43 6.02
CA GLY A 342 -19.50 -17.26 7.20
C GLY A 342 -18.24 -18.13 7.15
N TYR A 343 -18.08 -18.94 6.11
CA TYR A 343 -16.98 -19.90 6.03
C TYR A 343 -15.68 -19.23 5.59
N PHE A 344 -14.58 -19.75 6.10
CA PHE A 344 -13.21 -19.37 5.73
C PHE A 344 -12.29 -20.59 5.78
N PHE A 345 -11.12 -20.49 5.16
CA PHE A 345 -10.10 -21.53 5.23
C PHE A 345 -8.84 -21.01 5.91
N LEU A 346 -8.24 -21.86 6.74
CA LEU A 346 -7.06 -21.53 7.52
C LEU A 346 -6.09 -22.70 7.44
N PHE A 347 -4.93 -22.46 6.84
CA PHE A 347 -3.84 -23.44 6.70
C PHE A 347 -2.62 -22.95 7.46
N ASN A 348 -1.89 -23.86 8.09
CA ASN A 348 -0.51 -23.58 8.45
C ASN A 348 0.37 -23.86 7.22
N ALA A 349 1.59 -23.33 7.19
CA ALA A 349 2.44 -23.48 6.02
C ALA A 349 2.81 -24.93 5.68
N ALA A 350 2.99 -25.79 6.70
CA ALA A 350 3.28 -27.21 6.51
C ALA A 350 2.08 -27.95 5.90
N ASP A 351 0.88 -27.72 6.42
CA ASP A 351 -0.37 -28.28 5.90
C ASP A 351 -0.59 -27.86 4.44
N PHE A 352 -0.37 -26.58 4.14
CA PHE A 352 -0.52 -26.01 2.79
C PHE A 352 0.47 -26.62 1.79
N ALA A 353 1.71 -26.86 2.23
CA ALA A 353 2.72 -27.55 1.45
C ALA A 353 2.40 -29.04 1.27
N GLN A 354 1.92 -29.72 2.31
CA GLN A 354 1.61 -31.15 2.32
C GLN A 354 0.56 -31.52 1.25
N ILE A 355 -0.40 -30.65 1.00
CA ILE A 355 -1.42 -30.83 -0.06
C ILE A 355 -1.00 -30.23 -1.42
N GLY A 356 0.27 -29.87 -1.57
CA GLY A 356 0.87 -29.35 -2.80
C GLY A 356 0.29 -28.01 -3.25
N LEU A 357 -0.16 -27.16 -2.32
CA LEU A 357 -0.63 -25.81 -2.66
C LEU A 357 0.50 -24.77 -2.71
N SER A 358 1.52 -24.89 -1.86
CA SER A 358 2.77 -24.11 -1.96
C SER A 358 3.93 -24.94 -2.51
N LYS A 359 4.94 -24.23 -3.02
CA LYS A 359 6.26 -24.78 -3.33
C LYS A 359 6.96 -25.21 -2.04
N SER A 360 7.60 -26.38 -2.11
CA SER A 360 8.45 -26.96 -1.06
C SER A 360 9.51 -27.83 -1.73
N ASP A 361 10.35 -28.49 -0.93
CA ASP A 361 11.33 -29.45 -1.46
C ASP A 361 10.68 -30.65 -2.17
N LEU A 362 9.41 -30.96 -1.84
CA LEU A 362 8.67 -32.11 -2.37
C LEU A 362 7.68 -31.74 -3.49
N TYR A 363 7.24 -30.48 -3.55
CA TYR A 363 6.16 -30.04 -4.43
C TYR A 363 6.48 -28.72 -5.13
N SER A 364 6.11 -28.59 -6.40
CA SER A 364 6.24 -27.34 -7.16
C SER A 364 5.23 -26.26 -6.77
N GLY A 365 4.16 -26.64 -6.06
CA GLY A 365 3.04 -25.75 -5.70
C GLY A 365 2.10 -25.45 -6.86
N VAL A 366 1.00 -24.74 -6.57
CA VAL A 366 0.07 -24.25 -7.59
C VAL A 366 -0.22 -22.77 -7.39
N MET A 367 -0.52 -22.06 -8.48
CA MET A 367 -0.84 -20.63 -8.44
C MET A 367 -2.30 -20.36 -8.03
N GLY A 368 -3.14 -21.37 -7.95
CA GLY A 368 -4.50 -21.20 -7.48
C GLY A 368 -5.18 -22.53 -7.21
N PHE A 369 -6.26 -22.47 -6.44
CA PHE A 369 -7.07 -23.63 -6.11
C PHE A 369 -8.54 -23.24 -5.91
N TYR A 370 -9.39 -24.25 -5.82
CA TYR A 370 -10.82 -24.09 -5.63
C TYR A 370 -11.21 -24.41 -4.20
N ALA A 371 -12.16 -23.66 -3.65
CA ALA A 371 -12.63 -23.81 -2.28
C ALA A 371 -14.15 -23.71 -2.20
N ASP A 372 -14.74 -24.54 -1.33
CA ASP A 372 -16.19 -24.65 -1.12
C ASP A 372 -16.64 -23.87 0.12
N PHE A 373 -17.21 -22.69 -0.13
CA PHE A 373 -17.74 -21.79 0.89
C PHE A 373 -19.24 -21.99 1.19
N SER A 374 -19.85 -23.07 0.69
CA SER A 374 -21.29 -23.28 0.84
C SER A 374 -21.70 -23.83 2.22
N ARG A 375 -22.92 -23.47 2.65
CA ARG A 375 -23.51 -23.83 3.95
C ARG A 375 -24.17 -25.20 3.98
N ALA A 376 -24.88 -25.56 2.92
CA ALA A 376 -25.64 -26.80 2.86
C ALA A 376 -24.82 -27.92 2.18
N PRO A 377 -25.04 -29.20 2.52
CA PRO A 377 -24.81 -30.25 1.53
C PRO A 377 -25.65 -29.89 0.30
N TYR A 378 -24.99 -29.62 -0.81
CA TYR A 378 -25.68 -29.45 -2.09
C TYR A 378 -26.52 -30.70 -2.36
N PRO A 379 -27.67 -30.57 -3.06
CA PRO A 379 -28.41 -31.74 -3.50
C PRO A 379 -27.46 -32.76 -4.15
N ASP A 380 -27.70 -34.04 -3.86
CA ASP A 380 -26.89 -35.19 -4.31
C ASP A 380 -26.70 -35.29 -5.83
N SER A 381 -27.21 -34.35 -6.62
CA SER A 381 -26.99 -34.26 -8.07
C SER A 381 -25.58 -33.82 -8.46
N LEU A 382 -24.75 -33.31 -7.53
CA LEU A 382 -23.34 -32.99 -7.77
C LEU A 382 -22.39 -34.15 -7.42
N LYS A 383 -22.71 -35.38 -7.84
CA LYS A 383 -21.96 -36.63 -7.54
C LYS A 383 -20.50 -36.67 -8.03
N ALA A 384 -20.02 -35.62 -8.70
CA ALA A 384 -18.65 -35.54 -9.22
C ALA A 384 -17.91 -34.31 -8.69
N ARG A 385 -17.99 -34.02 -7.39
CA ARG A 385 -17.07 -33.04 -6.80
C ARG A 385 -15.64 -33.59 -6.88
N PRO A 386 -14.67 -32.83 -7.39
CA PRO A 386 -13.27 -33.24 -7.38
C PRO A 386 -12.86 -33.67 -5.96
N SER A 387 -12.24 -34.84 -5.84
CA SER A 387 -11.79 -35.41 -4.54
C SER A 387 -11.02 -34.38 -3.71
N ARG A 388 -10.17 -33.59 -4.35
CA ARG A 388 -9.36 -32.53 -3.75
C ARG A 388 -10.18 -31.48 -2.98
N LEU A 389 -11.42 -31.18 -3.37
CA LEU A 389 -12.28 -30.23 -2.63
C LEU A 389 -12.76 -30.79 -1.30
N SER A 390 -13.00 -32.10 -1.26
CA SER A 390 -13.42 -32.76 -0.02
C SER A 390 -12.29 -32.80 1.01
N GLU A 391 -11.04 -32.95 0.55
CA GLU A 391 -9.85 -32.90 1.39
C GLU A 391 -9.69 -31.55 2.09
N LEU A 392 -10.03 -30.44 1.41
CA LEU A 392 -9.91 -29.08 1.97
C LEU A 392 -10.88 -28.81 3.13
N ARG A 393 -11.95 -29.61 3.29
CA ARG A 393 -13.00 -29.34 4.29
C ARG A 393 -12.50 -29.36 5.73
N LYS A 394 -11.43 -30.09 6.03
CA LYS A 394 -10.87 -30.15 7.40
C LYS A 394 -10.22 -28.83 7.85
N TRP A 395 -9.89 -27.94 6.90
CA TRP A 395 -9.37 -26.59 7.17
C TRP A 395 -10.44 -25.51 7.02
N ARG A 396 -11.71 -25.90 6.86
CA ARG A 396 -12.83 -24.97 6.73
C ARG A 396 -13.44 -24.68 8.08
N TYR A 397 -13.54 -23.40 8.42
CA TYR A 397 -14.10 -22.90 9.66
C TYR A 397 -15.28 -21.96 9.38
N ASP A 398 -16.15 -21.74 10.35
CA ASP A 398 -17.30 -20.83 10.27
C ASP A 398 -17.16 -19.73 11.32
N ILE A 399 -16.96 -18.49 10.86
CA ILE A 399 -16.79 -17.31 11.71
C ILE A 399 -18.04 -17.01 12.56
N LYS A 400 -19.22 -17.48 12.14
CA LYS A 400 -20.50 -17.28 12.85
C LYS A 400 -20.76 -18.38 13.88
N CYS A 401 -20.04 -19.51 13.81
CA CYS A 401 -20.20 -20.63 14.73
C CYS A 401 -19.13 -20.58 15.83
N ARG A 402 -19.53 -20.32 17.07
CA ARG A 402 -18.59 -20.10 18.19
C ARG A 402 -17.62 -21.26 18.42
N SER A 403 -18.07 -22.51 18.31
CA SER A 403 -17.19 -23.67 18.47
C SER A 403 -16.16 -23.78 17.34
N SER A 404 -16.58 -23.53 16.09
CA SER A 404 -15.68 -23.49 14.94
C SER A 404 -14.66 -22.36 15.05
N LEU A 405 -15.10 -21.17 15.46
CA LEU A 405 -14.23 -20.01 15.72
C LEU A 405 -13.18 -20.31 16.79
N LYS A 406 -13.58 -20.93 17.91
CA LYS A 406 -12.66 -21.36 18.97
C LYS A 406 -11.61 -22.36 18.47
N SER A 407 -12.02 -23.33 17.66
CA SER A 407 -11.07 -24.29 17.07
C SER A 407 -10.07 -23.59 16.15
N ALA A 408 -10.52 -22.65 15.32
CA ALA A 408 -9.64 -21.85 14.46
C ALA A 408 -8.68 -20.96 15.28
N ALA A 409 -9.16 -20.34 16.35
CA ALA A 409 -8.35 -19.54 17.26
C ALA A 409 -7.28 -20.36 17.98
N LEU A 410 -7.63 -21.57 18.45
CA LEU A 410 -6.67 -22.50 19.03
C LEU A 410 -5.61 -22.92 18.01
N TYR A 411 -6.02 -23.19 16.78
CA TYR A 411 -5.11 -23.52 15.69
C TYR A 411 -4.10 -22.39 15.41
N LEU A 412 -4.53 -21.12 15.40
CA LEU A 412 -3.63 -19.97 15.28
C LEU A 412 -2.63 -19.88 16.45
N ARG A 413 -3.07 -20.15 17.68
CA ARG A 413 -2.19 -20.15 18.86
C ARG A 413 -1.13 -21.24 18.77
N ILE A 414 -1.50 -22.45 18.39
CA ILE A 414 -0.55 -23.55 18.20
C ILE A 414 0.49 -23.20 17.11
N ALA A 415 0.07 -22.58 16.00
CA ALA A 415 1.00 -22.10 14.98
C ALA A 415 1.96 -21.02 15.52
N LEU A 416 1.43 -20.08 16.32
CA LEU A 416 2.21 -19.04 17.00
C LEU A 416 3.14 -19.62 18.08
N GLU A 417 2.89 -20.79 18.64
CA GLU A 417 3.84 -21.51 19.51
C GLU A 417 4.89 -22.25 18.67
N SER A 418 4.53 -22.74 17.48
CA SER A 418 5.34 -23.68 16.68
C SER A 418 6.37 -23.07 15.72
N ALA A 419 6.09 -21.93 15.06
CA ALA A 419 7.14 -21.22 14.32
C ALA A 419 8.44 -21.01 15.16
N GLY A 420 9.62 -21.11 14.58
CA GLY A 420 10.86 -20.97 15.36
C GLY A 420 11.01 -19.55 15.95
N PRO A 421 11.98 -19.32 16.85
CA PRO A 421 12.53 -17.96 16.97
C PRO A 421 12.93 -17.51 15.56
N GLU A 422 12.64 -16.25 15.20
CA GLU A 422 13.10 -15.74 13.91
C GLU A 422 14.61 -15.97 13.82
N PRO A 423 15.13 -16.49 12.71
CA PRO A 423 16.56 -16.50 12.49
C PRO A 423 17.00 -15.03 12.57
N THR A 424 17.70 -14.67 13.65
CA THR A 424 18.24 -13.33 13.81
C THR A 424 19.13 -13.07 12.61
N PHE A 425 18.61 -12.33 11.63
CA PHE A 425 19.36 -11.88 10.47
C PHE A 425 20.45 -10.97 11.02
N ARG A 426 21.64 -11.54 11.28
CA ARG A 426 22.83 -10.76 11.58
C ARG A 426 23.09 -9.95 10.32
N SER A 427 22.86 -8.64 10.39
CA SER A 427 22.96 -7.68 9.30
C SER A 427 24.38 -7.51 8.72
N ASN A 428 25.31 -8.43 8.99
CA ASN A 428 26.73 -8.26 8.71
C ASN A 428 27.23 -8.96 7.43
N ASP A 429 26.40 -9.76 6.75
CA ASP A 429 26.88 -10.58 5.61
C ASP A 429 26.32 -10.16 4.23
N LEU A 430 25.78 -8.94 4.09
CA LEU A 430 25.44 -8.35 2.79
C LEU A 430 26.51 -7.35 2.35
N SER A 431 27.75 -7.82 2.21
CA SER A 431 28.76 -7.18 1.35
C SER A 431 28.83 -7.94 0.02
N CYS A 432 28.09 -7.46 -0.97
CA CYS A 432 28.31 -7.76 -2.39
C CYS A 432 28.48 -6.45 -3.15
#